data_AF-A0A7X9XB67-F1
#
_entry.id   AF-A0A7X9XB67-F1
#
_cell.length_a   1.000
_cell.length_b   1.000
_cell.length_c   1.000
_cell.angle_alpha   90.00
_cell.angle_beta   90.00
_cell.angle_gamma   90.00
#
_symmetry.space_group_name_H-M   'P 1'
#
loop_
_entity.id
_entity.type
_entity.pdbx_description
1 polymer ?
#
loop_
_entity_poly.entity_id
_entity_poly.type
_entity_poly.pdbx_seq_one_letter_code
_entity_poly.pdbx_strand_id
1 'polypeptide(L)'
;MQTILYTLSVFSFILFTSLGDFFAEDQNNRPTFTVIKQGVPKSCPLGGLHLIEGIVRSANSEEYVDVYIYLQNYDGSWTKQEFKRKGGGVVKLDLSSCNYTGNYYALADYAYNSGKRMPSIAQVKEKHDSQGNNPKFRVTEKFPLKECENGVVGTYFKQGEVFTPKGEKVEVTMYLQKSDGSWRKKHFRKVGSGFIPLEVKGCDLNGVYKSRIVYVN
;
A
#
# COMPACT_ATOMS: atom_id res chain seq x y z
N MET A 1 14.82 1.27 -45.79
CA MET A 1 13.52 1.56 -45.13
C MET A 1 13.29 0.48 -44.10
N GLN A 2 13.65 0.72 -42.84
CA GLN A 2 13.58 -0.28 -41.76
C GLN A 2 12.29 -0.04 -40.96
N THR A 3 11.37 -0.98 -41.09
CA THR A 3 10.08 -0.98 -40.40
C THR A 3 10.32 -1.36 -38.94
N ILE A 4 10.27 -0.38 -38.04
CA ILE A 4 10.29 -0.62 -36.60
C ILE A 4 8.89 -1.06 -36.20
N LEU A 5 8.73 -2.36 -35.93
CA LEU A 5 7.54 -2.91 -35.27
C LEU A 5 7.53 -2.43 -33.82
N TYR A 6 6.62 -1.50 -33.51
CA TYR A 6 6.24 -1.21 -32.13
C TYR A 6 5.38 -2.37 -31.63
N THR A 7 5.99 -3.31 -30.92
CA THR A 7 5.26 -4.30 -30.14
C THR A 7 4.55 -3.56 -29.00
N LEU A 8 3.24 -3.41 -29.14
CA LEU A 8 2.35 -2.95 -28.10
C LEU A 8 2.30 -4.04 -27.02
N SER A 9 3.22 -3.98 -26.05
CA SER A 9 3.21 -4.89 -24.90
C SER A 9 2.05 -4.48 -23.99
N VAL A 10 0.87 -5.05 -24.24
CA VAL A 10 -0.25 -5.04 -23.30
C VAL A 10 0.18 -5.89 -22.11
N PHE A 11 0.85 -5.26 -21.15
CA PHE A 11 1.12 -5.85 -19.84
C PHE A 11 -0.19 -5.83 -19.05
N SER A 12 -1.08 -6.78 -19.38
CA SER A 12 -2.24 -7.08 -18.55
C SER A 12 -1.77 -7.86 -17.34
N PHE A 13 -1.13 -7.16 -16.38
CA PHE A 13 -0.97 -7.71 -15.04
C PHE A 13 -2.26 -7.43 -14.28
N ILE A 14 -3.17 -8.38 -14.39
CA ILE A 14 -4.24 -8.56 -13.42
C ILE A 14 -3.56 -8.97 -12.11
N LEU A 15 -3.17 -7.99 -11.31
CA LEU A 15 -3.02 -8.16 -9.87
C LEU A 15 -4.20 -7.46 -9.25
N PHE A 16 -5.33 -8.19 -9.23
CA PHE A 16 -6.27 -8.03 -8.14
C PHE A 16 -5.45 -8.01 -6.86
N THR A 17 -5.62 -6.97 -6.06
CA THR A 17 -5.38 -7.07 -4.62
C THR A 17 -6.45 -7.98 -4.00
N SER A 18 -6.62 -9.19 -4.53
CA SER A 18 -7.30 -10.29 -3.88
C SER A 18 -6.22 -11.00 -3.06
N LEU A 19 -6.19 -10.70 -1.77
CA LEU A 19 -5.55 -11.55 -0.75
C LEU A 19 -6.23 -12.93 -0.62
N GLY A 20 -6.91 -13.42 -1.66
CA GLY A 20 -7.81 -14.58 -1.62
C GLY A 20 -7.17 -15.89 -2.08
N ASP A 21 -6.31 -15.87 -3.09
CA ASP A 21 -6.11 -17.09 -3.89
C ASP A 21 -5.02 -18.05 -3.39
N PHE A 22 -4.21 -17.67 -2.40
CA PHE A 22 -3.27 -18.61 -1.74
C PHE A 22 -3.84 -19.24 -0.46
N PHE A 23 -5.05 -18.85 -0.04
CA PHE A 23 -5.76 -19.39 1.14
C PHE A 23 -7.22 -19.72 0.78
N ALA A 24 -7.44 -20.26 -0.41
CA ALA A 24 -8.75 -20.52 -1.01
C ALA A 24 -9.36 -21.86 -0.56
N GLU A 25 -9.40 -22.11 0.75
CA GLU A 25 -10.27 -23.13 1.32
C GLU A 25 -11.24 -22.43 2.28
N ASP A 26 -12.41 -22.09 1.76
CA ASP A 26 -13.56 -21.50 2.45
C ASP A 26 -13.41 -20.02 2.89
N GLN A 27 -13.51 -19.11 1.91
CA GLN A 27 -13.37 -17.65 2.08
C GLN A 27 -14.67 -16.92 2.47
N ASN A 28 -15.84 -17.54 2.32
CA ASN A 28 -17.11 -16.80 2.39
C ASN A 28 -17.56 -16.39 3.80
N ASN A 29 -16.87 -16.83 4.87
CA ASN A 29 -17.28 -16.52 6.24
C ASN A 29 -16.13 -16.07 7.17
N ARG A 30 -14.92 -15.87 6.63
CA ARG A 30 -13.73 -15.51 7.42
C ARG A 30 -13.73 -14.00 7.74
N PRO A 31 -13.30 -13.61 8.94
CA PRO A 31 -13.13 -12.21 9.23
C PRO A 31 -11.95 -11.66 8.43
N THR A 32 -12.04 -10.40 8.01
CA THR A 32 -10.94 -9.68 7.37
C THR A 32 -10.53 -8.49 8.20
N PHE A 33 -9.28 -8.07 8.06
CA PHE A 33 -8.76 -6.88 8.71
C PHE A 33 -8.11 -5.94 7.71
N THR A 34 -8.32 -4.64 7.91
CA THR A 34 -7.70 -3.59 7.08
C THR A 34 -7.27 -2.45 7.98
N VAL A 35 -6.04 -1.97 7.82
CA VAL A 35 -5.61 -0.71 8.42
C VAL A 35 -6.33 0.43 7.72
N ILE A 36 -7.03 1.27 8.48
CA ILE A 36 -7.81 2.39 7.94
C ILE A 36 -7.21 3.75 8.29
N LYS A 37 -6.31 3.80 9.27
CA LYS A 37 -5.63 5.03 9.68
C LYS A 37 -4.19 4.73 10.05
N GLN A 38 -3.27 5.37 9.35
CA GLN A 38 -1.84 5.29 9.60
C GLN A 38 -1.15 6.63 9.35
N GLY A 39 0.05 6.77 9.88
CA GLY A 39 0.89 7.96 9.68
C GLY A 39 2.36 7.67 9.97
N VAL A 40 3.11 8.76 10.10
CA VAL A 40 4.51 8.73 10.55
C VAL A 40 4.53 9.15 12.02
N PRO A 41 5.32 8.47 12.89
CA PRO A 41 5.42 8.87 14.29
C PRO A 41 5.96 10.31 14.41
N LYS A 42 5.39 11.08 15.35
CA LYS A 42 5.79 12.49 15.59
C LYS A 42 7.28 12.63 15.96
N SER A 43 7.84 11.61 16.62
CA SER A 43 9.23 11.56 17.06
C SER A 43 10.24 11.33 15.93
N CYS A 44 9.81 10.89 14.75
CA CYS A 44 10.66 10.63 13.60
C CYS A 44 9.98 11.08 12.31
N PRO A 45 9.94 12.40 12.05
CA PRO A 45 9.19 12.96 10.91
C PRO A 45 9.72 12.48 9.55
N LEU A 46 10.94 11.94 9.51
CA LEU A 46 11.57 11.49 8.28
C LEU A 46 11.16 10.07 7.89
N GLY A 47 10.72 9.22 8.82
CA GLY A 47 10.42 7.81 8.54
C GLY A 47 9.99 7.03 9.79
N GLY A 48 9.46 5.84 9.58
CA GLY A 48 8.80 5.05 10.62
C GLY A 48 7.34 4.76 10.25
N LEU A 49 6.65 4.02 11.11
CA LEU A 49 5.24 3.69 10.92
C LEU A 49 4.47 3.89 12.22
N HIS A 50 3.33 4.58 12.12
CA HIS A 50 2.33 4.66 13.18
C HIS A 50 1.01 4.11 12.65
N LEU A 51 0.65 2.90 13.07
CA LEU A 51 -0.66 2.31 12.81
C LEU A 51 -1.61 2.75 13.93
N ILE A 52 -2.67 3.47 13.56
CA ILE A 52 -3.56 4.13 14.54
C ILE A 52 -4.83 3.30 14.70
N GLU A 53 -5.51 2.99 13.59
CA GLU A 53 -6.77 2.26 13.58
C GLU A 53 -6.81 1.24 12.45
N GLY A 54 -7.43 0.10 12.74
CA GLY A 54 -7.87 -0.87 11.76
C GLY A 54 -9.34 -1.22 11.92
N ILE A 55 -9.91 -1.88 10.92
CA ILE A 55 -11.28 -2.38 10.95
C ILE A 55 -11.29 -3.88 10.73
N VAL A 56 -11.99 -4.59 11.61
CA VAL A 56 -12.38 -5.99 11.43
C VAL A 56 -13.73 -6.03 10.73
N ARG A 57 -13.85 -6.80 9.65
CA ARG A 57 -15.14 -7.16 9.05
C ARG A 57 -15.39 -8.63 9.34
N SER A 58 -16.43 -8.93 10.11
CA SER A 58 -16.83 -10.29 10.50
C SER A 58 -18.32 -10.44 10.25
N ALA A 59 -18.74 -11.60 9.73
CA ALA A 59 -20.16 -11.94 9.58
C ALA A 59 -20.80 -12.36 10.91
N ASN A 60 -19.99 -12.86 11.86
CA ASN A 60 -20.46 -13.27 13.18
C ASN A 60 -20.12 -12.19 14.23
N SER A 61 -21.14 -11.58 14.82
CA SER A 61 -21.00 -10.54 15.86
C SER A 61 -20.67 -11.09 17.25
N GLU A 62 -20.97 -12.37 17.49
CA GLU A 62 -20.78 -12.99 18.79
C GLU A 62 -19.39 -13.60 18.97
N GLU A 63 -18.71 -13.89 17.86
CA GLU A 63 -17.38 -14.49 17.89
C GLU A 63 -16.28 -13.47 18.13
N TYR A 64 -15.24 -13.92 18.82
CA TYR A 64 -14.00 -13.17 18.91
C TYR A 64 -13.16 -13.38 17.65
N VAL A 65 -12.52 -12.31 17.20
CA VAL A 65 -11.58 -12.27 16.09
C VAL A 65 -10.23 -11.87 16.64
N ASP A 66 -9.21 -12.68 16.36
CA ASP A 66 -7.82 -12.33 16.62
C ASP A 66 -7.23 -11.68 15.36
N VAL A 67 -6.53 -10.57 15.54
CA VAL A 67 -5.88 -9.79 14.49
C VAL A 67 -4.38 -9.87 14.71
N TYR A 68 -3.65 -10.30 13.68
CA TYR A 68 -2.22 -10.45 13.70
C TYR A 68 -1.60 -9.42 12.75
N ILE A 69 -0.70 -8.60 13.28
CA ILE A 69 0.03 -7.60 12.50
C ILE A 69 1.53 -7.91 12.60
N TYR A 70 2.15 -8.17 11.46
CA TYR A 70 3.58 -8.39 11.31
C TYR A 70 4.21 -7.13 10.76
N LEU A 71 5.20 -6.58 11.46
CA LEU A 71 5.85 -5.31 11.16
C LEU A 71 7.33 -5.56 10.89
N GLN A 72 7.84 -5.08 9.75
CA GLN A 72 9.26 -5.20 9.44
C GLN A 72 10.03 -4.06 10.11
N ASN A 73 11.13 -4.42 10.76
CA ASN A 73 12.10 -3.48 11.34
C ASN A 73 13.25 -3.20 10.35
N TYR A 74 13.93 -2.07 10.49
CA TYR A 74 15.08 -1.70 9.64
C TYR A 74 16.27 -2.66 9.75
N ASP A 75 16.40 -3.40 10.85
CA ASP A 75 17.39 -4.46 11.02
C ASP A 75 17.03 -5.76 10.26
N GLY A 76 15.89 -5.78 9.57
CA GLY A 76 15.38 -6.93 8.81
C GLY A 76 14.61 -7.96 9.64
N SER A 77 14.49 -7.76 10.96
CA SER A 77 13.63 -8.57 11.82
C SER A 77 12.16 -8.21 11.61
N TRP A 78 11.28 -9.09 12.09
CA TRP A 78 9.84 -8.89 12.05
C TRP A 78 9.25 -8.99 13.45
N THR A 79 8.44 -8.00 13.82
CA THR A 79 7.69 -7.98 15.08
C THR A 79 6.26 -8.41 14.81
N LYS A 80 5.74 -9.35 15.61
CA LYS A 80 4.33 -9.74 15.60
C LYS A 80 3.59 -9.00 16.72
N GLN A 81 2.42 -8.46 16.40
CA GLN A 81 1.50 -7.82 17.34
C GLN A 81 0.12 -8.46 17.19
N GLU A 82 -0.55 -8.70 18.31
CA GLU A 82 -1.83 -9.39 18.36
C GLU A 82 -2.88 -8.50 19.02
N PHE A 83 -4.04 -8.42 18.41
CA PHE A 83 -5.21 -7.74 18.96
C PHE A 83 -6.39 -8.68 18.94
N LYS A 84 -7.37 -8.41 19.80
CA LYS A 84 -8.59 -9.19 19.88
C LYS A 84 -9.79 -8.28 19.89
N ARG A 85 -10.83 -8.66 19.16
CA ARG A 85 -12.10 -7.92 19.10
C ARG A 85 -13.27 -8.88 19.01
N LYS A 86 -14.37 -8.58 19.71
CA LYS A 86 -15.64 -9.28 19.51
C LYS A 86 -16.38 -8.70 18.30
N GLY A 87 -16.76 -9.56 17.36
CA GLY A 87 -17.46 -9.20 16.14
C GLY A 87 -16.71 -8.24 15.22
N GLY A 88 -17.45 -7.59 14.31
CA GLY A 88 -16.93 -6.55 13.42
C GLY A 88 -16.71 -5.20 14.10
N GLY A 89 -15.90 -4.34 13.49
CA GLY A 89 -15.72 -2.94 13.86
C GLY A 89 -14.26 -2.51 14.08
N VAL A 90 -14.08 -1.32 14.63
CA VAL A 90 -12.78 -0.65 14.72
C VAL A 90 -11.93 -1.23 15.86
N VAL A 91 -10.64 -1.43 15.60
CA VAL A 91 -9.61 -1.78 16.57
C VAL A 91 -8.63 -0.62 16.67
N LYS A 92 -8.42 -0.11 17.89
CA LYS A 92 -7.35 0.83 18.17
C LYS A 92 -6.03 0.06 18.24
N LEU A 93 -5.07 0.44 17.42
CA LEU A 93 -3.79 -0.27 17.30
C LEU A 93 -2.71 0.43 18.11
N ASP A 94 -2.56 1.73 17.88
CA ASP A 94 -1.53 2.59 18.45
C ASP A 94 -0.11 1.99 18.43
N LEU A 95 0.24 1.31 17.32
CA LEU A 95 1.56 0.74 17.11
C LEU A 95 2.44 1.78 16.43
N SER A 96 3.44 2.29 17.15
CA SER A 96 4.28 3.38 16.67
C SER A 96 5.76 3.08 16.90
N SER A 97 6.57 3.13 15.85
CA SER A 97 8.02 3.05 15.97
C SER A 97 8.74 3.70 14.80
N CYS A 98 9.86 4.35 15.12
CA CYS A 98 10.82 4.86 14.16
C CYS A 98 11.62 3.73 13.50
N ASN A 99 11.65 2.55 14.12
CA ASN A 99 12.36 1.40 13.60
C ASN A 99 11.56 0.61 12.55
N TYR A 100 10.29 0.95 12.33
CA TYR A 100 9.48 0.26 11.32
C TYR A 100 9.76 0.80 9.92
N THR A 101 9.97 -0.11 8.97
CA THR A 101 10.23 0.25 7.56
C THR A 101 8.99 0.75 6.83
N GLY A 102 7.81 0.60 7.42
CA GLY A 102 6.52 0.83 6.76
C GLY A 102 5.94 -0.43 6.09
N ASN A 103 6.71 -1.52 5.96
CA ASN A 103 6.18 -2.79 5.49
C ASN A 103 5.47 -3.53 6.62
N TYR A 104 4.25 -3.99 6.34
CA TYR A 104 3.51 -4.81 7.28
C TYR A 104 2.57 -5.79 6.57
N TYR A 105 2.22 -6.88 7.28
CA TYR A 105 1.16 -7.79 6.90
C TYR A 105 0.15 -7.85 8.04
N ALA A 106 -1.13 -7.71 7.73
CA ALA A 106 -2.19 -7.77 8.72
C ALA A 106 -3.25 -8.78 8.30
N LEU A 107 -3.58 -9.70 9.20
CA LEU A 107 -4.53 -10.78 8.98
C LEU A 107 -5.48 -10.91 10.17
N ALA A 108 -6.66 -11.47 9.93
CA ALA A 108 -7.63 -11.77 10.96
C ALA A 108 -8.17 -13.19 10.79
N ASP A 109 -8.49 -13.83 11.90
CA ASP A 109 -9.18 -15.11 11.94
C ASP A 109 -10.00 -15.18 13.23
N TYR A 110 -10.98 -16.08 13.28
CA TYR A 110 -11.72 -16.30 14.51
C TYR A 110 -10.83 -16.90 15.61
N ALA A 111 -11.02 -16.43 16.83
CA ALA A 111 -10.20 -16.82 17.97
C ALA A 111 -10.29 -18.32 18.30
N TYR A 112 -11.41 -18.98 17.99
CA TYR A 112 -11.55 -20.43 18.17
C TYR A 112 -10.57 -21.24 17.30
N ASN A 113 -10.04 -20.65 16.22
CA ASN A 113 -8.99 -21.28 15.40
C ASN A 113 -7.61 -21.24 16.06
N SER A 114 -7.45 -20.52 17.18
CA SER A 114 -6.22 -20.47 17.99
C SER A 114 -4.98 -20.15 17.17
N GLY A 115 -5.10 -19.24 16.19
CA GLY A 115 -3.98 -18.83 15.33
C GLY A 115 -3.45 -19.90 14.36
N LYS A 116 -4.08 -21.09 14.27
CA LYS A 116 -3.60 -22.19 13.39
C LYS A 116 -3.49 -21.82 11.91
N ARG A 117 -4.25 -20.83 11.46
CA ARG A 117 -4.27 -20.34 10.09
C ARG A 117 -3.41 -19.07 9.88
N MET A 118 -2.76 -18.59 10.94
CA MET A 118 -1.88 -17.44 10.85
C MET A 118 -0.50 -17.86 10.37
N PRO A 119 0.12 -17.10 9.44
CA PRO A 119 1.46 -17.42 8.97
C PRO A 119 2.48 -17.20 10.09
N SER A 120 3.52 -18.03 10.11
CA SER A 120 4.71 -17.76 10.91
C SER A 120 5.48 -16.54 10.37
N ILE A 121 6.37 -15.99 11.20
CA ILE A 121 7.28 -14.90 10.78
C ILE A 121 8.12 -15.32 9.56
N ALA A 122 8.56 -16.59 9.50
CA ALA A 122 9.32 -17.10 8.37
C ALA A 122 8.52 -17.05 7.06
N GLN A 123 7.24 -17.46 7.09
CA GLN A 123 6.35 -17.39 5.93
C GLN A 123 6.04 -15.95 5.54
N VAL A 124 5.90 -15.04 6.50
CA VAL A 124 5.73 -13.60 6.23
C VAL A 124 6.96 -13.03 5.53
N LYS A 125 8.16 -13.37 6.00
CA LYS A 125 9.42 -12.95 5.38
C LYS A 125 9.57 -13.48 3.96
N GLU A 126 9.33 -14.77 3.75
CA GLU A 126 9.38 -15.38 2.41
C GLU A 126 8.42 -14.69 1.44
N LYS A 127 7.18 -14.42 1.90
CA LYS A 127 6.18 -13.67 1.13
C LYS A 127 6.66 -12.26 0.80
N HIS A 128 7.26 -11.56 1.77
CA HIS A 128 7.83 -10.24 1.56
C HIS A 128 8.94 -10.24 0.51
N ASP A 129 9.89 -11.17 0.65
CA ASP A 129 11.04 -11.28 -0.24
C ASP A 129 10.59 -11.63 -1.68
N SER A 130 9.50 -12.38 -1.84
CA SER A 130 8.89 -12.66 -3.15
C SER A 130 8.38 -11.42 -3.91
N GLN A 131 8.15 -10.30 -3.21
CA GLN A 131 7.76 -9.04 -3.86
C GLN A 131 8.92 -8.39 -4.62
N GLY A 132 10.14 -8.88 -4.43
CA GLY A 132 11.34 -8.46 -5.15
C GLY A 132 12.15 -7.40 -4.42
N ASN A 133 13.36 -7.17 -4.93
CA ASN A 133 14.41 -6.42 -4.23
C ASN A 133 14.54 -4.94 -4.64
N ASN A 134 13.66 -4.45 -5.51
CA ASN A 134 13.69 -3.08 -6.00
C ASN A 134 12.47 -2.29 -5.52
N PRO A 135 12.64 -1.01 -5.16
CA PRO A 135 11.53 -0.13 -4.84
C PRO A 135 10.52 -0.02 -5.97
N LYS A 136 9.24 0.12 -5.61
CA LYS A 136 8.11 0.25 -6.53
C LYS A 136 7.23 1.42 -6.12
N PHE A 137 6.54 1.98 -7.09
CA PHE A 137 5.62 3.10 -6.89
C PHE A 137 4.41 2.92 -7.77
N ARG A 138 3.24 3.26 -7.23
CA ARG A 138 1.99 3.36 -7.97
C ARG A 138 1.13 4.49 -7.44
N VAL A 139 0.29 5.05 -8.30
CA VAL A 139 -0.83 5.90 -7.90
C VAL A 139 -1.95 5.01 -7.39
N THR A 140 -2.43 5.25 -6.16
CA THR A 140 -3.52 4.49 -5.54
C THR A 140 -4.85 5.24 -5.56
N GLU A 141 -4.83 6.58 -5.55
CA GLU A 141 -6.04 7.40 -5.67
C GLU A 141 -5.90 8.45 -6.78
N LYS A 142 -6.81 8.36 -7.76
CA LYS A 142 -6.90 9.26 -8.91
C LYS A 142 -8.37 9.54 -9.24
N PHE A 143 -8.71 10.81 -9.40
CA PHE A 143 -10.09 11.25 -9.64
C PHE A 143 -10.18 12.21 -10.82
N PRO A 144 -11.33 12.26 -11.53
CA PRO A 144 -11.60 13.33 -12.48
C PRO A 144 -11.71 14.67 -11.75
N LEU A 145 -11.08 15.71 -12.29
CA LEU A 145 -11.21 17.09 -11.82
C LEU A 145 -12.29 17.78 -12.63
N LYS A 146 -13.48 17.93 -12.04
CA LYS A 146 -14.67 18.49 -12.71
C LYS A 146 -14.79 20.02 -12.61
N GLU A 147 -13.98 20.66 -11.79
CA GLU A 147 -14.02 22.10 -11.50
C GLU A 147 -13.36 22.96 -12.60
N CYS A 148 -13.11 22.41 -13.78
CA CYS A 148 -12.41 23.10 -14.85
C CYS A 148 -13.38 23.92 -15.71
N GLU A 149 -12.89 25.04 -16.22
CA GLU A 149 -13.66 25.90 -17.11
C GLU A 149 -14.02 25.19 -18.42
N ASN A 150 -15.10 25.64 -19.06
CA ASN A 150 -15.53 25.19 -20.39
C ASN A 150 -15.84 23.68 -20.49
N GLY A 151 -16.19 23.03 -19.38
CA GLY A 151 -16.58 21.61 -19.37
C GLY A 151 -15.42 20.63 -19.60
N VAL A 152 -14.18 21.11 -19.56
CA VAL A 152 -12.99 20.25 -19.60
C VAL A 152 -12.97 19.38 -18.35
N VAL A 153 -12.57 18.12 -18.46
CA VAL A 153 -12.36 17.25 -17.30
C VAL A 153 -10.87 17.01 -17.16
N GLY A 154 -10.28 17.60 -16.11
CA GLY A 154 -8.89 17.38 -15.76
C GLY A 154 -8.70 16.11 -14.93
N THR A 155 -7.50 15.98 -14.35
CA THR A 155 -7.19 14.89 -13.42
C THR A 155 -6.62 15.40 -12.11
N TYR A 156 -7.00 14.74 -11.02
CA TYR A 156 -6.43 14.90 -9.69
C TYR A 156 -5.79 13.58 -9.23
N PHE A 157 -4.47 13.60 -9.09
CA PHE A 157 -3.67 12.55 -8.46
C PHE A 157 -3.56 12.88 -6.97
N LYS A 158 -4.31 12.16 -6.14
CA LYS A 158 -4.38 12.43 -4.70
C LYS A 158 -3.29 11.69 -3.94
N GLN A 159 -3.16 10.39 -4.16
CA GLN A 159 -2.32 9.53 -3.34
C GLN A 159 -1.54 8.52 -4.19
N GLY A 160 -0.29 8.31 -3.78
CA GLY A 160 0.54 7.22 -4.26
C GLY A 160 1.05 6.36 -3.12
N GLU A 161 1.57 5.21 -3.47
CA GLU A 161 2.13 4.23 -2.56
C GLU A 161 3.53 3.85 -3.03
N VAL A 162 4.47 3.87 -2.10
CA VAL A 162 5.85 3.44 -2.31
C VAL A 162 6.04 2.13 -1.56
N PHE A 163 6.61 1.13 -2.23
CA PHE A 163 7.16 -0.06 -1.62
C PHE A 163 8.68 0.02 -1.67
N THR A 164 9.33 -0.14 -0.52
CA THR A 164 10.78 -0.23 -0.34
C THR A 164 11.07 -1.54 0.41
N PRO A 165 11.78 -2.52 -0.16
CA PRO A 165 11.93 -3.85 0.44
C PRO A 165 12.58 -3.84 1.83
N LYS A 166 13.46 -2.88 2.11
CA LYS A 166 14.23 -2.79 3.37
C LYS A 166 14.03 -1.45 4.08
N GLY A 167 13.04 -0.67 3.65
CA GLY A 167 12.76 0.64 4.23
C GLY A 167 13.59 1.78 3.61
N GLU A 168 14.23 1.56 2.47
CA GLU A 168 15.19 2.49 1.88
C GLU A 168 14.63 3.91 1.69
N LYS A 169 15.53 4.89 1.67
CA LYS A 169 15.19 6.25 1.28
C LYS A 169 15.21 6.35 -0.25
N VAL A 170 14.11 6.84 -0.82
CA VAL A 170 13.92 6.92 -2.26
C VAL A 170 13.40 8.29 -2.70
N GLU A 171 13.72 8.64 -3.94
CA GLU A 171 13.08 9.73 -4.66
C GLU A 171 12.24 9.15 -5.80
N VAL A 172 10.96 9.49 -5.80
CA VAL A 172 10.01 9.18 -6.86
C VAL A 172 9.89 10.39 -7.77
N THR A 173 10.25 10.20 -9.04
CA THR A 173 9.92 11.14 -10.10
C THR A 173 8.68 10.66 -10.83
N MET A 174 7.64 11.49 -10.85
CA MET A 174 6.45 11.29 -11.69
C MET A 174 6.52 12.18 -12.94
N TYR A 175 6.21 11.58 -14.08
CA TYR A 175 5.94 12.28 -15.34
C TYR A 175 4.45 12.16 -15.61
N LEU A 176 3.75 13.29 -15.65
CA LEU A 176 2.30 13.39 -15.81
C LEU A 176 2.03 13.92 -17.22
N GLN A 177 1.23 13.20 -18.00
CA GLN A 177 0.93 13.63 -19.36
C GLN A 177 -0.18 14.68 -19.36
N LYS A 178 0.01 15.71 -20.17
CA LYS A 178 -1.01 16.71 -20.45
C LYS A 178 -1.89 16.28 -21.63
N SER A 179 -3.04 16.91 -21.79
CA SER A 179 -3.97 16.69 -22.90
C SER A 179 -3.38 17.03 -24.26
N ASP A 180 -2.39 17.93 -24.32
CA ASP A 180 -1.63 18.26 -25.54
C ASP A 180 -0.51 17.25 -25.86
N GLY A 181 -0.33 16.21 -25.04
CA GLY A 181 0.69 15.18 -25.19
C GLY A 181 2.04 15.50 -24.55
N SER A 182 2.27 16.74 -24.09
CA SER A 182 3.47 17.13 -23.36
C SER A 182 3.47 16.58 -21.92
N TRP A 183 4.61 16.69 -21.23
CA TRP A 183 4.79 16.09 -19.91
C TRP A 183 5.16 17.11 -18.84
N ARG A 184 4.54 16.99 -17.68
CA ARG A 184 4.89 17.72 -16.45
C ARG A 184 5.60 16.78 -15.47
N LYS A 185 6.66 17.26 -14.84
CA LYS A 185 7.44 16.48 -13.86
C LYS A 185 7.12 16.89 -12.43
N LYS A 186 7.09 15.92 -11.51
CA LYS A 186 6.99 16.11 -10.05
C LYS A 186 7.93 15.15 -9.32
N HIS A 187 8.46 15.59 -8.19
CA HIS A 187 9.41 14.84 -7.36
C HIS A 187 8.83 14.67 -5.96
N PHE A 188 8.99 13.47 -5.40
CA PHE A 188 8.59 13.13 -4.05
C PHE A 188 9.72 12.37 -3.37
N ARG A 189 9.96 12.62 -2.09
CA ARG A 189 10.92 11.86 -1.29
C ARG A 189 10.16 11.05 -0.24
N LYS A 190 10.64 9.84 0.02
CA LYS A 190 10.07 8.94 1.02
C LYS A 190 11.20 8.15 1.68
N VAL A 191 11.13 7.99 2.99
CA VAL A 191 11.89 6.95 3.72
C VAL A 191 10.90 5.87 4.08
N GLY A 192 11.24 4.62 3.76
CA GLY A 192 10.37 3.49 4.01
C GLY A 192 9.22 3.33 3.02
N SER A 193 8.43 2.29 3.26
CA SER A 193 7.21 2.00 2.53
C SER A 193 6.02 2.81 3.03
N GLY A 194 4.98 2.87 2.21
CA GLY A 194 3.68 3.43 2.55
C GLY A 194 3.27 4.59 1.64
N PHE A 195 2.27 5.34 2.09
CA PHE A 195 1.64 6.36 1.26
C PHE A 195 2.44 7.65 1.17
N ILE A 196 2.31 8.31 0.03
CA ILE A 196 2.74 9.69 -0.23
C ILE A 196 1.54 10.53 -0.71
N PRO A 197 1.29 11.70 -0.11
CA PRO A 197 0.32 12.65 -0.66
C PRO A 197 0.91 13.24 -1.94
N LEU A 198 0.25 13.00 -3.07
CA LEU A 198 0.67 13.53 -4.36
C LEU A 198 0.15 14.95 -4.53
N GLU A 199 -1.13 15.15 -4.23
CA GLU A 199 -1.81 16.44 -4.29
C GLU A 199 -1.60 17.20 -5.61
N VAL A 200 -1.53 16.48 -6.74
CA VAL A 200 -1.32 17.07 -8.06
C VAL A 200 -2.61 17.08 -8.84
N LYS A 201 -3.14 18.26 -9.10
CA LYS A 201 -4.31 18.47 -9.97
C LYS A 201 -3.98 19.39 -11.14
N GLY A 202 -4.69 19.20 -12.25
CA GLY A 202 -4.60 20.07 -13.41
C GLY A 202 -5.72 19.80 -14.42
N CYS A 203 -6.32 20.87 -14.93
CA CYS A 203 -7.30 20.82 -16.02
C CYS A 203 -6.69 20.38 -17.35
N ASP A 204 -5.37 20.54 -17.47
CA ASP A 204 -4.56 20.10 -18.59
C ASP A 204 -4.10 18.65 -18.46
N LEU A 205 -4.37 17.93 -17.36
CA LEU A 205 -3.87 16.57 -17.14
C LEU A 205 -4.88 15.49 -17.59
N ASN A 206 -4.42 14.54 -18.41
CA ASN A 206 -5.24 13.46 -18.95
C ASN A 206 -5.25 12.18 -18.08
N GLY A 207 -4.48 12.16 -17.00
CA GLY A 207 -4.43 11.05 -16.04
C GLY A 207 -3.49 9.90 -16.39
N VAL A 208 -2.75 10.00 -17.49
CA VAL A 208 -1.63 9.10 -17.82
C VAL A 208 -0.38 9.56 -17.07
N TYR A 209 0.36 8.59 -16.51
CA TYR A 209 1.62 8.88 -15.84
C TYR A 209 2.67 7.80 -16.09
N LYS A 210 3.92 8.19 -15.97
CA LYS A 210 5.08 7.31 -15.83
C LYS A 210 5.81 7.66 -14.54
N SER A 211 6.55 6.72 -13.98
CA SER A 211 7.36 6.98 -12.80
C SER A 211 8.77 6.40 -12.93
N ARG A 212 9.71 7.03 -12.23
CA ARG A 212 11.06 6.53 -12.00
C ARG A 212 11.34 6.65 -10.51
N ILE A 213 11.93 5.60 -9.94
CA ILE A 213 12.34 5.59 -8.54
C ILE A 213 13.84 5.40 -8.50
N VAL A 214 14.50 6.15 -7.64
CA VAL A 214 15.94 6.01 -7.38
C VAL A 214 16.20 6.03 -5.89
N TYR A 215 17.21 5.29 -5.46
CA TYR A 215 17.71 5.37 -4.10
C TYR A 215 18.34 6.75 -3.84
N VAL A 216 18.23 7.22 -2.60
CA VAL A 216 18.81 8.49 -2.16
C VAL A 216 19.61 8.22 -0.90
N ASN A 217 20.85 8.72 -0.89
CA ASN A 217 21.72 8.67 0.29
C ASN A 217 21.23 9.64 1.38
#